data_AF-A0A962KD21-F1
#
_entry.id   AF-A0A962KD21-F1
#
_cell.length_a   1.000
_cell.length_b   1.000
_cell.length_c   1.000
_cell.angle_alpha   90.00
_cell.angle_beta   90.00
_cell.angle_gamma   90.00
#
_symmetry.space_group_name_H-M   'P 1'
#
loop_
_entity.id
_entity.type
_entity.pdbx_description
1 polymer ?
#
loop_
_entity_poly.entity_id
_entity_poly.type
_entity_poly.pdbx_seq_one_letter_code
_entity_poly.pdbx_strand_id
1 'polypeptide(L)'
;KTKDGQHHEVDAIIYGTGFAATDFLAPMKITGRDGIELNQAWREGAEAYLGMTVHGFPNLFMLYGPNTNLGHNSIVYMLECQFAYIMDALQQMRHQQWQTVEVKAQTQSVYNQWVQTQLQDTVWAGDCHSWYKTESGKNTNNWVGFTLLYRYKTRQFECNDYQVQTKLTARPLTAVAA
;
A
#
# COMPACT_ATOMS: atom_id res chain seq x y z
N LYS A 1 10.85 -2.83 38.91
CA LYS A 1 11.55 -4.04 39.42
C LYS A 1 11.77 -4.99 38.26
N THR A 2 12.97 -5.57 38.15
CA THR A 2 13.36 -6.55 37.13
C THR A 2 13.07 -7.99 37.59
N LYS A 3 13.23 -8.99 36.72
CA LYS A 3 12.92 -10.40 37.02
C LYS A 3 13.75 -10.99 38.18
N ASP A 4 14.92 -10.42 38.45
CA ASP A 4 15.79 -10.75 39.58
C ASP A 4 15.36 -10.09 40.91
N GLY A 5 14.24 -9.36 40.92
CA GLY A 5 13.70 -8.68 42.10
C GLY A 5 14.36 -7.34 42.40
N GLN A 6 15.37 -6.92 41.62
CA GLN A 6 16.05 -5.65 41.83
C GLN A 6 15.10 -4.47 41.55
N HIS A 7 15.11 -3.48 42.45
CA HIS A 7 14.42 -2.22 42.25
C HIS A 7 15.42 -1.19 41.74
N HIS A 8 15.05 -0.50 40.66
CA HIS A 8 15.81 0.62 40.12
C HIS A 8 14.96 1.87 40.35
N GLU A 9 15.38 2.71 41.28
CA GLU A 9 14.76 4.02 41.49
C GLU A 9 15.19 4.94 40.34
N VAL A 10 14.21 5.59 39.71
CA VAL A 10 14.42 6.52 38.61
C VAL A 10 13.44 7.67 38.74
N ASP A 11 13.88 8.86 38.34
CA ASP A 11 13.03 10.06 38.35
C ASP A 11 12.14 10.14 37.10
N ALA A 12 12.52 9.45 36.02
CA ALA A 12 11.81 9.43 34.75
C ALA A 12 12.02 8.12 33.97
N ILE A 13 11.04 7.76 33.14
CA ILE A 13 11.09 6.62 32.21
C ILE A 13 10.87 7.14 30.78
N ILE A 14 11.80 6.81 29.88
CA ILE A 14 11.72 7.17 28.46
C ILE A 14 11.43 5.90 27.66
N TYR A 15 10.32 5.90 26.92
CA TYR A 15 9.92 4.77 26.08
C TYR A 15 10.54 4.88 24.69
N GLY A 16 11.64 4.15 24.48
CA GLY A 16 12.27 3.95 23.16
C GLY A 16 11.74 2.71 22.42
N THR A 17 10.44 2.43 22.50
CA THR A 17 9.84 1.16 22.05
C THR A 17 9.52 1.09 20.55
N GLY A 18 9.75 2.18 19.80
CA GLY A 18 9.50 2.22 18.36
C GLY A 18 8.02 2.37 17.98
N PHE A 19 7.64 1.78 16.84
CA PHE A 19 6.30 1.89 16.23
C PHE A 19 5.79 0.53 15.78
N ALA A 20 4.46 0.38 15.71
CA ALA A 20 3.81 -0.77 15.08
C ALA A 20 3.92 -0.67 13.55
N ALA A 21 5.06 -1.08 13.01
CA ALA A 21 5.45 -0.81 11.63
C ALA A 21 4.68 -1.64 10.58
N THR A 22 4.00 -2.71 10.98
CA THR A 22 3.19 -3.58 10.11
C THR A 22 1.71 -3.23 10.10
N ASP A 23 1.27 -2.38 11.03
CA ASP A 23 -0.14 -2.03 11.23
C ASP A 23 -0.50 -0.83 10.35
N PHE A 24 -0.39 -1.02 9.04
CA PHE A 24 -0.68 0.03 8.06
C PHE A 24 -2.11 0.55 8.21
N LEU A 25 -2.28 1.88 8.20
CA LEU A 25 -3.56 2.57 8.26
C LEU A 25 -4.40 2.31 9.54
N ALA A 26 -3.92 1.52 10.50
CA ALA A 26 -4.58 1.36 11.79
C ALA A 26 -4.55 2.70 12.58
N PRO A 27 -5.61 3.06 13.32
CA PRO A 27 -6.83 2.29 13.60
C PRO A 27 -8.00 2.59 12.64
N MET A 28 -7.74 3.07 11.42
CA MET A 28 -8.81 3.42 10.48
C MET A 28 -9.61 2.18 10.06
N LYS A 29 -10.92 2.36 9.91
CA LYS A 29 -11.83 1.35 9.36
C LYS A 29 -12.17 1.71 7.92
N ILE A 30 -11.66 0.92 6.99
CA ILE A 30 -11.85 1.11 5.56
C ILE A 30 -12.53 -0.15 5.03
N THR A 31 -13.69 0.03 4.40
CA THR A 31 -14.48 -1.07 3.83
C THR A 31 -14.48 -0.97 2.31
N GLY A 32 -14.07 -2.05 1.65
CA GLY A 32 -14.03 -2.18 0.20
C GLY A 32 -15.29 -2.82 -0.36
N ARG A 33 -15.13 -3.48 -1.51
CA ARG A 33 -16.18 -4.28 -2.14
C ARG A 33 -16.63 -5.41 -1.21
N ASP A 34 -17.89 -5.81 -1.40
CA ASP A 34 -18.50 -6.93 -0.70
C ASP A 34 -18.48 -6.83 0.84
N GLY A 35 -18.28 -5.61 1.38
CA GLY A 35 -18.22 -5.36 2.81
C GLY A 35 -16.91 -5.75 3.50
N ILE A 36 -15.86 -6.09 2.74
CA ILE A 36 -14.59 -6.56 3.29
C ILE A 36 -13.81 -5.38 3.89
N GLU A 37 -13.37 -5.49 5.14
CA GLU A 37 -12.50 -4.50 5.77
C GLU A 37 -11.04 -4.65 5.33
N LEU A 38 -10.32 -3.55 5.15
CA LEU A 38 -8.91 -3.56 4.68
C LEU A 38 -8.00 -4.33 5.64
N ASN A 39 -8.16 -4.14 6.94
CA ASN A 39 -7.37 -4.87 7.95
C ASN A 39 -7.68 -6.39 7.92
N GLN A 40 -8.90 -6.78 7.52
CA GLN A 40 -9.24 -8.18 7.31
C GLN A 40 -8.56 -8.72 6.05
N ALA A 41 -8.53 -7.96 4.96
CA ALA A 41 -7.82 -8.32 3.73
C ALA A 41 -6.30 -8.45 3.94
N TRP A 42 -5.74 -7.66 4.86
CA TRP A 42 -4.30 -7.65 5.18
C TRP A 42 -3.89 -8.60 6.32
N ARG A 43 -4.81 -9.41 6.87
CA ARG A 43 -4.54 -10.29 8.02
C ARG A 43 -3.37 -11.26 7.82
N GLU A 44 -3.10 -11.66 6.57
CA GLU A 44 -2.02 -12.59 6.19
C GLU A 44 -0.74 -11.84 5.72
N GLY A 45 -0.70 -10.53 5.93
CA GLY A 45 0.38 -9.63 5.57
C GLY A 45 -0.05 -8.65 4.48
N ALA A 46 0.06 -7.37 4.80
CA ALA A 46 -0.39 -6.28 3.94
C ALA A 46 0.27 -6.27 2.57
N GLU A 47 -0.54 -5.99 1.55
CA GLU A 47 -0.14 -5.89 0.15
C GLU A 47 -0.82 -4.71 -0.52
N ALA A 48 -0.08 -4.01 -1.38
CA ALA A 48 -0.60 -2.94 -2.21
C ALA A 48 0.20 -2.86 -3.52
N TYR A 49 -0.47 -2.61 -4.63
CA TYR A 49 0.20 -2.34 -5.89
C TYR A 49 0.94 -1.01 -5.82
N LEU A 50 2.25 -1.05 -6.09
CA LEU A 50 3.18 0.08 -5.93
C LEU A 50 3.12 0.77 -4.56
N GLY A 51 2.56 0.10 -3.54
CA GLY A 51 2.31 0.68 -2.22
C GLY A 51 1.22 1.75 -2.16
N MET A 52 0.38 1.87 -3.21
CA MET A 52 -0.59 2.96 -3.35
C MET A 52 -2.04 2.51 -3.49
N THR A 53 -2.31 1.35 -4.11
CA THR A 53 -3.67 0.89 -4.40
C THR A 53 -3.85 -0.57 -4.03
N VAL A 54 -5.08 -0.96 -3.69
CA VAL A 54 -5.43 -2.32 -3.24
C VAL A 54 -6.64 -2.82 -4.01
N HIS A 55 -6.52 -4.02 -4.57
CA HIS A 55 -7.61 -4.73 -5.22
C HIS A 55 -8.76 -4.96 -4.22
N GLY A 56 -10.00 -4.77 -4.64
CA GLY A 56 -11.18 -4.78 -3.77
C GLY A 56 -11.48 -3.42 -3.12
N PHE A 57 -10.61 -2.42 -3.25
CA PHE A 57 -10.78 -1.08 -2.64
C PHE A 57 -10.75 0.01 -3.73
N PRO A 58 -11.83 0.15 -4.52
CA PRO A 58 -11.88 1.12 -5.61
C PRO A 58 -11.75 2.56 -5.10
N ASN A 59 -11.02 3.39 -5.84
CA ASN A 59 -10.71 4.81 -5.53
C ASN A 59 -9.97 5.04 -4.20
N LEU A 60 -9.50 3.97 -3.53
CA LEU A 60 -8.60 4.10 -2.39
C LEU A 60 -7.17 4.28 -2.89
N PHE A 61 -6.59 5.44 -2.57
CA PHE A 61 -5.18 5.72 -2.76
C PHE A 61 -4.53 5.96 -1.40
N MET A 62 -3.34 5.41 -1.19
CA MET A 62 -2.54 5.63 0.00
C MET A 62 -1.13 6.07 -0.37
N LEU A 63 -0.52 6.85 0.53
CA LEU A 63 0.90 7.15 0.50
C LEU A 63 1.59 6.30 1.55
N TYR A 64 2.83 5.92 1.27
CA TYR A 64 3.67 5.12 2.16
C TYR A 64 3.01 3.79 2.60
N GLY A 65 2.31 3.14 1.68
CA GLY A 65 1.71 1.83 1.94
C GLY A 65 2.75 0.69 1.95
N PRO A 66 2.26 -0.57 2.00
CA PRO A 66 3.11 -1.76 2.04
C PRO A 66 4.21 -1.78 0.97
N ASN A 67 5.36 -2.33 1.33
CA ASN A 67 6.54 -2.52 0.47
C ASN A 67 7.15 -1.23 -0.11
N THR A 68 7.04 -0.08 0.58
CA THR A 68 7.62 1.19 0.13
C THR A 68 8.63 1.82 1.09
N ASN A 69 8.82 1.23 2.27
CA ASN A 69 9.81 1.71 3.22
C ASN A 69 11.25 1.50 2.74
N LEU A 70 12.14 2.38 3.17
CA LEU A 70 13.54 2.37 2.77
C LEU A 70 14.44 2.42 4.00
N GLY A 71 15.44 1.54 4.04
CA GLY A 71 16.57 1.65 4.96
C GLY A 71 17.79 2.39 4.38
N HIS A 72 17.75 2.78 3.10
CA HIS A 72 18.94 3.19 2.34
C HIS A 72 18.79 4.52 1.56
N ASN A 73 17.62 5.15 1.58
CA ASN A 73 17.38 6.43 0.90
C ASN A 73 16.26 7.22 1.58
N SER A 74 15.95 8.42 1.05
CA SER A 74 14.92 9.29 1.62
C SER A 74 13.51 8.78 1.31
N ILE A 75 12.69 8.60 2.35
CA ILE A 75 11.26 8.30 2.18
C ILE A 75 10.51 9.44 1.48
N VAL A 76 10.96 10.69 1.64
CA VAL A 76 10.35 11.85 0.97
C VAL A 76 10.38 11.69 -0.54
N TYR A 77 11.47 11.13 -1.08
CA TYR A 77 11.57 10.86 -2.52
C TYR A 77 10.52 9.84 -3.00
N MET A 78 10.26 8.80 -2.20
CA MET A 78 9.22 7.81 -2.51
C MET A 78 7.83 8.46 -2.48
N LEU A 79 7.58 9.32 -1.48
CA LEU A 79 6.33 10.05 -1.35
C LEU A 79 6.08 11.00 -2.52
N GLU A 80 7.10 11.72 -2.99
CA GLU A 80 7.00 12.57 -4.19
C GLU A 80 6.66 11.76 -5.45
N CYS A 81 7.28 10.59 -5.60
CA CYS A 81 7.00 9.65 -6.69
C CYS A 81 5.55 9.13 -6.64
N GLN A 82 5.07 8.76 -5.45
CA GLN A 82 3.69 8.31 -5.24
C GLN A 82 2.68 9.43 -5.48
N PHE A 83 2.97 10.63 -4.96
CA PHE A 83 2.12 11.79 -5.12
C PHE A 83 1.93 12.14 -6.60
N ALA A 84 3.02 12.18 -7.38
CA ALA A 84 2.96 12.44 -8.82
C ALA A 84 2.08 11.40 -9.55
N TYR A 85 2.26 10.11 -9.24
CA TYR A 85 1.48 9.03 -9.84
C TYR A 85 -0.02 9.11 -9.51
N ILE A 86 -0.36 9.37 -8.24
CA ILE A 86 -1.76 9.52 -7.80
C ILE A 86 -2.39 10.76 -8.42
N MET A 87 -1.66 11.88 -8.50
CA MET A 87 -2.16 13.10 -9.14
C MET A 87 -2.46 12.88 -10.63
N ASP A 88 -1.61 12.17 -11.36
CA ASP A 88 -1.87 11.78 -12.75
C ASP A 88 -3.12 10.88 -12.85
N ALA A 89 -3.26 9.88 -11.98
CA ALA A 89 -4.45 9.03 -11.93
C ALA A 89 -5.74 9.85 -11.74
N LEU A 90 -5.75 10.80 -10.80
CA LEU A 90 -6.90 11.67 -10.52
C LEU A 90 -7.20 12.63 -11.68
N GLN A 91 -6.17 13.12 -12.36
CA GLN A 91 -6.34 13.93 -13.58
C GLN A 91 -6.99 13.09 -14.69
N GLN A 92 -6.50 11.88 -14.93
CA GLN A 92 -7.08 10.98 -15.93
C GLN A 92 -8.52 10.59 -15.59
N MET A 93 -8.83 10.30 -14.33
CA MET A 93 -10.21 10.06 -13.88
C MET A 93 -11.13 11.22 -14.22
N ARG A 94 -10.67 12.45 -13.97
CA ARG A 94 -11.43 13.66 -14.31
C ARG A 94 -11.59 13.83 -15.82
N HIS A 95 -10.52 13.69 -16.60
CA HIS A 95 -10.56 13.87 -18.05
C HIS A 95 -11.42 12.81 -18.76
N GLN A 96 -11.29 11.55 -18.36
CA GLN A 96 -11.96 10.40 -18.96
C GLN A 96 -13.34 10.10 -18.36
N GLN A 97 -13.75 10.87 -17.34
CA GLN A 97 -15.01 10.69 -16.62
C GLN A 97 -15.15 9.28 -16.00
N TRP A 98 -14.04 8.74 -15.50
CA TRP A 98 -14.04 7.48 -14.74
C TRP A 98 -14.60 7.73 -13.34
N GLN A 99 -15.57 6.91 -12.95
CA GLN A 99 -16.16 6.92 -11.61
C GLN A 99 -15.39 6.00 -10.65
N THR A 100 -14.86 4.90 -11.17
CA THR A 100 -14.10 3.94 -10.38
C THR A 100 -12.79 3.64 -11.06
N VAL A 101 -11.71 3.64 -10.30
CA VAL A 101 -10.40 3.12 -10.66
C VAL A 101 -9.98 2.13 -9.58
N GLU A 102 -9.62 0.93 -9.99
CA GLU A 102 -9.23 -0.14 -9.09
C GLU A 102 -8.16 -1.00 -9.75
N VAL A 103 -7.11 -1.38 -9.00
CA VAL A 103 -6.06 -2.24 -9.56
C VAL A 103 -6.62 -3.63 -9.85
N LYS A 104 -6.21 -4.23 -10.96
CA LYS A 104 -6.58 -5.60 -11.32
C LYS A 104 -5.96 -6.58 -10.32
N ALA A 105 -6.72 -7.59 -9.90
CA ALA A 105 -6.26 -8.61 -8.95
C ALA A 105 -4.96 -9.28 -9.39
N GLN A 106 -4.88 -9.66 -10.67
CA GLN A 106 -3.70 -10.29 -11.25
C GLN A 106 -2.47 -9.36 -11.21
N THR A 107 -2.65 -8.08 -11.51
CA THR A 107 -1.57 -7.09 -11.47
C THR A 107 -1.00 -6.96 -10.07
N GLN A 108 -1.86 -6.82 -9.05
CA GLN A 108 -1.41 -6.77 -7.65
C GLN A 108 -0.67 -8.06 -7.26
N SER A 109 -1.23 -9.22 -7.58
CA SER A 109 -0.65 -10.53 -7.24
C SER A 109 0.73 -10.74 -7.87
N VAL A 110 0.87 -10.48 -9.18
CA VAL A 110 2.14 -10.59 -9.91
C VAL A 110 3.17 -9.60 -9.37
N TYR A 111 2.76 -8.36 -9.09
CA TYR A 111 3.65 -7.36 -8.49
C TYR A 111 4.13 -7.79 -7.11
N ASN A 112 3.24 -8.28 -6.25
CA ASN A 112 3.61 -8.74 -4.92
C ASN A 112 4.53 -9.96 -4.99
N GLN A 113 4.26 -10.92 -5.87
CA GLN A 113 5.15 -12.06 -6.08
C GLN A 113 6.56 -11.59 -6.48
N TRP A 114 6.65 -10.65 -7.44
CA TRP A 114 7.94 -10.07 -7.83
C TRP A 114 8.65 -9.39 -6.65
N VAL A 115 7.95 -8.57 -5.86
CA VAL A 115 8.48 -7.92 -4.65
C VAL A 115 9.02 -8.97 -3.68
N GLN A 116 8.25 -10.00 -3.35
CA GLN A 116 8.66 -11.02 -2.39
C GLN A 116 9.85 -11.82 -2.90
N THR A 117 9.90 -12.17 -4.19
CA THR A 117 11.07 -12.84 -4.79
C THR A 117 12.32 -11.97 -4.68
N GLN A 118 12.23 -10.68 -5.02
CA GLN A 118 13.38 -9.79 -4.94
C GLN A 118 13.85 -9.57 -3.49
N LEU A 119 12.94 -9.52 -2.51
CA LEU A 119 13.30 -9.36 -1.10
C LEU A 119 14.17 -10.49 -0.57
N GLN A 120 13.98 -11.73 -1.06
CA GLN A 120 14.76 -12.89 -0.66
C GLN A 120 16.27 -12.72 -0.90
N ASP A 121 16.64 -11.96 -1.94
CA ASP A 121 18.02 -11.69 -2.30
C ASP A 121 18.62 -10.46 -1.58
N THR A 122 17.91 -9.90 -0.60
CA THR A 122 18.34 -8.70 0.14
C THR A 122 18.73 -9.00 1.59
N VAL A 123 19.47 -8.07 2.20
CA VAL A 123 19.78 -8.13 3.64
C VAL A 123 18.53 -8.13 4.53
N TRP A 124 17.37 -7.70 4.01
CA TRP A 124 16.10 -7.68 4.73
C TRP A 124 15.43 -9.04 4.83
N ALA A 125 15.93 -10.05 4.10
CA ALA A 125 15.46 -11.44 4.19
C ALA A 125 16.22 -12.28 5.22
N GLY A 126 17.36 -11.82 5.74
CA GLY A 126 18.19 -12.60 6.68
C GLY A 126 17.46 -13.06 7.96
N ASP A 127 18.03 -14.04 8.66
CA ASP A 127 17.45 -14.75 9.82
C ASP A 127 17.28 -13.91 11.10
N CYS A 128 17.39 -12.59 11.00
CA CYS A 128 17.12 -11.69 12.10
C CYS A 128 15.61 -11.44 12.26
N HIS A 129 15.11 -11.54 13.49
CA HIS A 129 13.81 -11.00 13.86
C HIS A 129 13.84 -9.47 13.69
N SER A 130 13.10 -8.97 12.70
CA SER A 130 12.99 -7.54 12.41
C SER A 130 11.52 -7.13 12.34
N TRP A 131 11.23 -5.86 12.62
CA TRP A 131 9.86 -5.32 12.67
C TRP A 131 9.21 -5.20 11.29
N TYR A 132 9.91 -5.64 10.24
CA TYR A 132 9.45 -5.61 8.85
C TYR A 132 8.75 -6.92 8.43
N LYS A 133 8.94 -8.00 9.19
CA LYS A 133 8.42 -9.34 8.87
C LYS A 133 7.17 -9.64 9.70
N THR A 134 6.17 -10.25 9.07
CA THR A 134 5.04 -10.87 9.76
C THR A 134 5.52 -12.09 10.58
N GLU A 135 4.64 -12.63 11.42
CA GLU A 135 4.90 -13.89 12.13
C GLU A 135 5.19 -15.06 11.16
N SER A 136 4.59 -15.04 9.97
CA SER A 136 4.87 -15.99 8.88
C SER A 136 6.18 -15.72 8.11
N GLY A 137 6.94 -14.68 8.49
CA GLY A 137 8.22 -14.32 7.87
C GLY A 137 8.12 -13.45 6.61
N LYS A 138 6.91 -13.10 6.16
CA LYS A 138 6.68 -12.25 4.97
C LYS A 138 7.07 -10.80 5.27
N ASN A 139 7.88 -10.20 4.42
CA ASN A 139 8.24 -8.78 4.55
C ASN A 139 7.21 -7.91 3.81
N THR A 140 6.43 -7.15 4.58
CA THR A 140 5.35 -6.28 4.07
C THR A 140 5.75 -4.82 4.03
N ASN A 141 6.96 -4.48 4.49
CA ASN A 141 7.33 -3.11 4.79
C ASN A 141 8.26 -2.51 3.73
N ASN A 142 9.34 -3.21 3.40
CA ASN A 142 10.45 -2.61 2.67
C ASN A 142 10.29 -2.70 1.15
N TRP A 143 10.78 -1.65 0.48
CA TRP A 143 11.02 -1.63 -0.97
C TRP A 143 12.30 -2.41 -1.31
N VAL A 144 12.25 -3.07 -2.46
CA VAL A 144 13.16 -4.19 -2.79
C VAL A 144 14.33 -3.78 -3.68
N GLY A 145 14.27 -2.60 -4.30
CA GLY A 145 15.20 -2.19 -5.33
C GLY A 145 15.69 -0.75 -5.19
N PHE A 146 16.35 -0.25 -6.22
CA PHE A 146 16.79 1.15 -6.27
C PHE A 146 15.60 2.11 -6.36
N THR A 147 15.74 3.29 -5.76
CA THR A 147 14.73 4.36 -5.83
C THR A 147 14.49 4.85 -7.27
N LEU A 148 15.50 4.79 -8.14
CA LEU A 148 15.36 5.09 -9.57
C LEU A 148 14.40 4.13 -10.28
N LEU A 149 14.41 2.85 -9.90
CA LEU A 149 13.44 1.88 -10.42
C LEU A 149 12.03 2.22 -9.96
N TYR A 150 11.88 2.65 -8.71
CA TYR A 150 10.58 3.08 -8.19
C TYR A 150 10.07 4.29 -8.96
N ARG A 151 10.89 5.34 -9.12
CA ARG A 151 10.55 6.52 -9.94
C ARG A 151 10.17 6.14 -11.37
N TYR A 152 10.87 5.20 -11.99
CA TYR A 152 10.53 4.71 -13.32
C TYR A 152 9.14 4.06 -13.34
N LYS A 153 8.85 3.17 -12.38
CA LYS A 153 7.55 2.48 -12.26
C LYS A 153 6.40 3.45 -11.97
N THR A 154 6.67 4.55 -11.27
CA THR A 154 5.66 5.54 -10.88
C THR A 154 5.71 6.81 -11.71
N ARG A 155 6.41 6.83 -12.86
CA ARG A 155 6.60 8.07 -13.65
C ARG A 155 5.31 8.63 -14.26
N GLN A 156 4.34 7.74 -14.50
CA GLN A 156 3.03 8.04 -15.08
C GLN A 156 2.05 6.97 -14.62
N PHE A 157 0.78 7.33 -14.49
CA PHE A 157 -0.28 6.38 -14.21
C PHE A 157 -0.50 5.45 -15.41
N GLU A 158 -0.36 4.14 -15.19
CA GLU A 158 -0.51 3.10 -16.22
C GLU A 158 -1.93 2.55 -16.20
N CYS A 159 -2.81 3.10 -17.04
CA CYS A 159 -4.23 2.71 -17.06
C CYS A 159 -4.43 1.21 -17.31
N ASN A 160 -3.53 0.53 -18.02
CA ASN A 160 -3.66 -0.91 -18.29
C ASN A 160 -3.56 -1.79 -17.04
N ASP A 161 -3.02 -1.27 -15.93
CA ASP A 161 -2.94 -1.97 -14.65
C ASP A 161 -4.28 -1.96 -13.88
N TYR A 162 -5.23 -1.12 -14.33
CA TYR A 162 -6.46 -0.83 -13.62
C TYR A 162 -7.69 -1.26 -14.40
N GLN A 163 -8.73 -1.63 -13.67
CA GLN A 163 -10.10 -1.69 -14.18
C GLN A 163 -10.78 -0.35 -13.89
N VAL A 164 -11.39 0.24 -14.92
CA VAL A 164 -12.04 1.55 -14.85
C VAL A 164 -13.50 1.44 -15.30
N GLN A 165 -14.39 2.17 -14.64
CA GLN A 165 -15.80 2.27 -15.04
C GLN A 165 -16.16 3.73 -15.27
N THR A 166 -16.77 4.02 -16.43
CA THR A 166 -17.34 5.32 -16.75
C THR A 166 -18.81 5.37 -16.34
N LYS A 167 -19.31 6.57 -16.05
CA LYS A 167 -20.75 6.77 -15.88
C LYS A 167 -21.42 6.54 -17.24
N LEU A 168 -22.34 5.58 -17.36
CA LEU A 168 -23.26 5.56 -18.49
C LEU A 168 -24.10 6.84 -18.40
N THR A 169 -23.94 7.76 -19.35
CA THR A 169 -24.93 8.82 -19.55
C THR A 169 -26.24 8.12 -19.87
N ALA A 170 -27.25 8.31 -19.00
CA ALA A 170 -28.59 7.78 -19.24
C ALA A 170 -29.02 8.18 -20.67
N ARG A 171 -29.36 7.18 -21.50
CA ARG A 171 -30.00 7.43 -22.79
C ARG A 171 -31.26 8.26 -22.50
N PRO A 172 -31.53 9.35 -23.25
CA PRO A 172 -32.83 10.00 -23.12
C PRO A 172 -33.89 8.95 -23.40
N LEU A 173 -34.85 8.80 -22.50
CA LEU A 173 -36.05 8.03 -22.77
C LEU A 173 -36.72 8.68 -23.98
N THR A 174 -36.65 8.04 -25.14
CA THR A 174 -37.49 8.40 -26.28
C THR A 174 -38.92 8.21 -25.82
N ALA A 175 -39.63 9.33 -25.60
CA ALA A 175 -41.07 9.30 -25.40
C ALA A 175 -41.69 8.65 -26.64
N VAL A 176 -42.22 7.44 -26.46
CA VAL A 176 -43.10 6.83 -27.45
C VAL A 176 -44.40 7.61 -27.37
N ALA A 177 -44.64 8.49 -28.34
CA ALA A 177 -45.91 9.17 -28.49
C ALA A 177 -46.99 8.13 -28.80
N ALA A 178 -48.05 8.12 -27.99
CA ALA A 178 -49.29 7.38 -28.22
C ALA A 178 -50.34 8.34 -28.81
#